data_AF-A0A3M7RUU6-F1
#
_entry.id   AF-A0A3M7RUU6-F1
#
_cell.length_a   1.000
_cell.length_b   1.000
_cell.length_c   1.000
_cell.angle_alpha   90.00
_cell.angle_beta   90.00
_cell.angle_gamma   90.00
#
_symmetry.space_group_name_H-M   'P 1'
#
loop_
_entity.id
_entity.type
_entity.pdbx_description
1 polymer ?
#
loop_
_entity_poly.entity_id
_entity_poly.type
_entity_poly.pdbx_seq_one_letter_code
_entity_poly.pdbx_strand_id
1 'polypeptide(L)'
;MGRKRIETQVKSQIVAYYKLNYHPNQIAALCNCSRGCVVNTIRNWKENGGVGDNSRSGRPRVSTEKEDRMLFKLARKNPRWSVRKRSTVKRRLLDFQLESYNETEKQLLSKEDKKKRLK
;
A
#
# COMPACT_ATOMS: atom_id res chain seq x y z
N MET A 1 -14.28 -5.38 -12.88
CA MET A 1 -13.45 -4.43 -13.67
C MET A 1 -13.68 -3.03 -13.12
N GLY A 2 -12.64 -2.33 -12.67
CA GLY A 2 -12.76 -0.96 -12.17
C GLY A 2 -12.98 0.04 -13.31
N ARG A 3 -13.74 1.12 -13.06
CA ARG A 3 -13.88 2.22 -14.03
C ARG A 3 -12.51 2.87 -14.27
N LYS A 4 -12.25 3.29 -15.51
CA LYS A 4 -11.01 4.01 -15.86
C LYS A 4 -10.90 5.30 -15.05
N ARG A 5 -9.67 5.63 -14.65
CA ARG A 5 -9.36 6.88 -13.95
C ARG A 5 -9.57 8.05 -14.89
N ILE A 6 -10.14 9.13 -14.37
CA ILE A 6 -10.32 10.39 -15.09
C ILE A 6 -9.05 11.22 -14.94
N GLU A 7 -8.65 11.84 -16.04
CA GLU A 7 -7.45 12.68 -16.11
C GLU A 7 -7.57 13.90 -15.20
N THR A 8 -6.44 14.32 -14.63
CA THR A 8 -6.38 15.46 -13.71
C THR A 8 -6.86 16.76 -14.36
N GLN A 9 -6.60 16.95 -15.66
CA GLN A 9 -7.04 18.12 -16.42
C GLN A 9 -8.58 18.24 -16.44
N VAL A 10 -9.28 17.14 -16.69
CA VAL A 10 -10.76 17.11 -16.70
C VAL A 10 -11.31 17.44 -15.31
N LYS A 11 -10.68 16.93 -14.25
CA LYS A 11 -11.08 17.25 -12.88
C LYS A 11 -10.86 18.74 -12.55
N SER A 12 -9.80 19.36 -13.06
CA SER A 12 -9.55 20.80 -12.90
C SER A 12 -10.61 21.62 -13.63
N GLN A 13 -11.01 21.21 -14.84
CA GLN A 13 -12.13 21.84 -15.57
C GLN A 13 -13.44 21.75 -14.79
N ILE A 14 -13.76 20.59 -14.20
CA ILE A 14 -14.94 20.42 -13.34
C ILE A 14 -14.94 21.44 -12.19
N VAL A 15 -13.81 21.61 -11.50
CA VAL A 15 -13.68 22.59 -10.41
C VAL A 15 -13.79 24.02 -10.91
N ALA A 16 -13.24 24.34 -12.08
CA ALA A 16 -13.37 25.65 -12.70
C ALA A 16 -14.85 25.99 -13.01
N TYR A 17 -15.58 25.08 -13.66
CA TYR A 17 -17.01 25.29 -13.94
C TYR A 17 -17.85 25.36 -12.66
N TYR A 18 -17.51 24.59 -11.64
CA TYR A 18 -18.16 24.69 -10.33
C TYR A 18 -17.97 26.06 -9.69
N LYS A 19 -16.76 26.65 -9.75
CA LYS A 19 -16.50 28.01 -9.27
C LYS A 19 -17.26 29.08 -10.04
N LEU A 20 -17.58 28.81 -11.31
CA LEU A 20 -18.45 29.65 -12.15
C LEU A 20 -19.94 29.40 -11.90
N ASN A 21 -20.32 28.64 -10.86
CA ASN A 21 -21.70 28.34 -10.46
C ASN A 21 -22.53 27.56 -11.49
N TYR A 22 -21.89 26.78 -12.37
CA TYR A 22 -22.62 25.87 -13.27
C TYR A 22 -23.30 24.74 -12.51
N HIS A 23 -24.47 24.29 -13.00
CA HIS A 23 -25.17 23.17 -12.40
C HIS A 23 -24.43 21.84 -12.68
N PRO A 24 -24.32 20.89 -11.74
CA PRO A 24 -23.55 19.65 -11.91
C PRO A 24 -23.90 18.81 -13.16
N ASN A 25 -25.16 18.85 -13.61
CA ASN A 25 -25.58 18.17 -14.84
C ASN A 25 -25.01 18.85 -16.11
N GLN A 26 -24.90 20.18 -16.11
CA GLN A 26 -24.30 20.93 -17.22
C GLN A 26 -22.79 20.66 -17.27
N ILE A 27 -22.13 20.66 -16.11
CA ILE A 27 -20.70 20.33 -16.00
C ILE A 27 -20.43 18.91 -16.51
N ALA A 28 -21.29 17.95 -16.18
CA ALA A 28 -21.18 16.58 -16.65
C ALA A 28 -21.22 16.48 -18.18
N ALA A 29 -22.13 17.24 -18.82
CA ALA A 29 -22.23 17.31 -20.27
C ALA A 29 -20.99 17.98 -20.91
N LEU A 30 -20.51 19.11 -20.36
CA LEU A 30 -19.35 19.84 -20.85
C LEU A 30 -18.06 19.02 -20.76
N CYS A 31 -17.85 18.31 -19.64
CA CYS A 31 -16.65 17.51 -19.40
C CYS A 31 -16.78 16.06 -19.88
N ASN A 32 -17.87 15.70 -20.56
CA ASN A 32 -18.19 14.34 -21.02
C ASN A 32 -17.98 13.26 -19.94
N CYS A 33 -18.49 13.51 -18.74
CA CYS A 33 -18.30 12.62 -17.59
C CYS A 33 -19.62 12.38 -16.86
N SER A 34 -19.69 11.35 -16.01
CA SER A 34 -20.91 11.07 -15.28
C SER A 34 -21.16 12.12 -14.19
N ARG A 35 -22.43 12.42 -13.91
CA ARG A 35 -22.83 13.31 -12.79
C ARG A 35 -22.19 12.89 -11.46
N GLY A 36 -22.12 11.58 -11.20
CA GLY A 36 -21.48 11.04 -9.99
C GLY A 36 -19.99 11.38 -9.90
N CYS A 37 -19.27 11.40 -11.03
CA CYS A 37 -17.90 11.87 -11.07
C CYS A 37 -17.78 13.34 -10.69
N VAL A 38 -18.62 14.20 -11.28
CA VAL A 38 -18.64 15.64 -11.01
C VAL A 38 -18.84 15.90 -9.50
N VAL A 39 -19.88 15.29 -8.92
CA VAL A 39 -20.21 15.46 -7.50
C VAL A 39 -19.07 14.97 -6.60
N ASN A 40 -18.51 13.78 -6.88
CA ASN A 40 -17.40 13.25 -6.09
C ASN A 40 -16.14 14.10 -6.21
N THR A 41 -15.86 14.64 -7.40
CA THR A 41 -14.70 15.50 -7.64
C THR A 41 -14.83 16.81 -6.86
N ILE A 42 -16.01 17.44 -6.89
CA ILE A 42 -16.29 18.66 -6.12
C ILE A 42 -16.18 18.39 -4.61
N ARG A 43 -16.76 17.28 -4.12
CA ARG A 43 -16.66 16.90 -2.70
C ARG A 43 -15.19 16.71 -2.29
N ASN A 44 -14.45 15.90 -3.04
CA ASN A 44 -13.05 15.62 -2.74
C ASN A 44 -12.20 16.90 -2.79
N TRP A 45 -12.49 17.82 -3.72
CA TRP A 45 -11.82 19.13 -3.81
C TRP A 45 -12.12 20.00 -2.59
N LYS A 46 -13.38 20.05 -2.12
CA LYS A 46 -13.75 20.79 -0.89
C LYS A 46 -13.06 20.23 0.35
N GLU A 47 -12.94 18.91 0.46
CA GLU A 47 -12.34 18.24 1.61
C GLU A 47 -10.80 18.29 1.62
N ASN A 48 -10.16 18.07 0.47
CA ASN A 48 -8.70 17.94 0.38
C ASN A 48 -8.01 19.21 -0.17
N GLY A 49 -8.76 20.19 -0.67
CA GLY A 49 -8.26 21.42 -1.29
C GLY A 49 -7.65 21.24 -2.69
N GLY A 50 -7.40 20.00 -3.13
CA GLY A 50 -6.73 19.66 -4.37
C GLY A 50 -7.53 18.78 -5.33
N VAL A 51 -7.06 18.71 -6.58
CA VAL A 51 -7.66 17.91 -7.67
C VAL A 51 -6.93 16.57 -7.87
N GLY A 52 -5.72 16.45 -7.30
CA GLY A 52 -4.90 15.25 -7.32
C GLY A 52 -5.59 14.07 -6.62
N ASP A 53 -5.29 12.86 -7.08
CA ASP A 53 -5.72 11.67 -6.35
C ASP A 53 -4.78 11.41 -5.18
N ASN A 54 -5.36 11.19 -4.01
CA ASN A 54 -4.60 10.79 -2.83
C ASN A 54 -3.99 9.40 -3.04
N SER A 55 -2.76 9.22 -2.56
CA SER A 55 -2.13 7.90 -2.50
C SER A 55 -3.02 6.97 -1.69
N ARG A 56 -3.30 5.78 -2.23
CA ARG A 56 -4.01 4.75 -1.47
C ARG A 56 -3.14 4.32 -0.30
N SER A 57 -3.74 4.16 0.88
CA SER A 57 -3.06 3.64 2.08
C SER A 57 -2.44 2.26 1.88
N GLY A 58 -2.95 1.49 0.91
CA GLY A 58 -2.49 0.15 0.62
C GLY A 58 -2.85 -0.82 1.75
N ARG A 59 -2.35 -2.06 1.66
CA ARG A 59 -2.53 -3.04 2.74
C ARG A 59 -1.50 -2.73 3.84
N PRO A 60 -1.93 -2.59 5.11
CA PRO A 60 -0.99 -2.36 6.20
C PRO A 60 0.02 -3.52 6.28
N ARG A 61 1.25 -3.18 6.70
CA ARG A 61 2.32 -4.16 6.86
C ARG A 61 2.01 -5.09 8.03
N VAL A 62 2.43 -6.35 7.91
CA VAL A 62 2.34 -7.34 8.99
C VAL A 62 3.39 -7.07 10.07
N SER A 63 4.57 -6.57 9.68
CA SER A 63 5.63 -6.20 10.61
C SER A 63 5.64 -4.70 10.89
N THR A 64 5.98 -4.37 12.12
CA THR A 64 6.27 -3.01 12.57
C THR A 64 7.73 -2.65 12.30
N GLU A 65 8.04 -1.36 12.25
CA GLU A 65 9.40 -0.89 12.03
C GLU A 65 10.37 -1.33 13.14
N LYS A 66 9.88 -1.41 14.38
CA LYS A 66 10.67 -1.89 15.52
C LYS A 66 11.06 -3.36 15.37
N GLU A 67 10.13 -4.20 14.92
CA GLU A 67 10.39 -5.62 14.63
C GLU A 67 11.37 -5.78 13.47
N ASP A 68 11.22 -5.00 12.40
CA ASP A 68 12.14 -5.01 11.26
C ASP A 68 13.57 -4.60 11.70
N ARG A 69 13.71 -3.60 12.57
CA ARG A 69 15.01 -3.18 13.15
C ARG A 69 15.60 -4.24 14.08
N MET A 70 14.78 -4.92 14.88
CA MET A 70 15.24 -6.02 15.73
C MET A 70 15.75 -7.19 14.88
N LEU A 71 14.99 -7.51 13.83
CA LEU A 71 15.36 -8.54 12.87
C LEU A 71 16.70 -8.24 12.20
N PHE A 72 16.92 -7.00 11.78
CA PHE A 72 18.19 -6.52 11.25
C PHE A 72 19.36 -6.75 12.24
N LYS A 73 19.19 -6.33 13.50
CA LYS A 73 20.22 -6.51 14.54
C LYS A 73 20.54 -7.99 14.79
N LEU A 74 19.52 -8.84 14.83
CA LEU A 74 19.67 -10.27 15.03
C LEU A 74 20.40 -10.94 13.85
N ALA A 75 20.04 -10.59 12.61
CA ALA A 75 20.68 -11.13 11.42
C ALA A 75 22.17 -10.76 11.34
N ARG A 76 22.52 -9.53 11.73
CA ARG A 76 23.92 -9.07 11.77
C ARG A 76 24.72 -9.69 12.91
N LYS A 77 24.11 -9.90 14.08
CA LYS A 77 24.77 -10.54 15.23
C LYS A 77 25.00 -12.04 14.98
N ASN A 78 24.05 -12.70 14.34
CA ASN A 78 24.09 -14.14 14.07
C ASN A 78 23.85 -14.42 12.57
N PRO A 79 24.88 -14.31 11.72
CA PRO A 79 24.72 -14.50 10.27
C PRO A 79 24.21 -15.89 9.86
N ARG A 80 24.37 -16.89 10.74
CA ARG A 80 23.94 -18.29 10.54
C ARG A 80 22.53 -18.58 11.05
N TRP A 81 21.86 -17.63 11.71
CA TRP A 81 20.48 -17.82 12.13
C TRP A 81 19.59 -17.87 10.90
N SER A 82 19.10 -19.07 10.54
CA SER A 82 18.07 -19.14 9.52
C SER A 82 16.80 -18.53 10.04
N VAL A 83 16.34 -17.48 9.36
CA VAL A 83 14.93 -17.17 9.46
C VAL A 83 14.22 -18.21 8.61
N ARG A 84 13.59 -19.19 9.26
CA ARG A 84 12.64 -20.12 8.61
C ARG A 84 11.85 -19.38 7.55
N LYS A 85 11.96 -19.82 6.29
CA LYS A 85 11.46 -19.23 5.04
C LYS A 85 10.08 -18.55 5.16
N ARG A 86 10.00 -17.38 5.80
CA ARG A 86 8.86 -16.49 5.75
C ARG A 86 9.23 -15.42 4.73
N SER A 87 8.55 -15.44 3.59
CA SER A 87 8.78 -14.51 2.46
C SER A 87 8.89 -13.05 2.90
N THR A 88 8.12 -12.66 3.93
CA THR A 88 8.17 -11.34 4.55
C THR A 88 9.56 -11.01 5.11
N VAL A 89 10.16 -11.91 5.89
CA VAL A 89 11.43 -11.65 6.57
C VAL A 89 12.59 -11.57 5.58
N LYS A 90 12.61 -12.47 4.59
CA LYS A 90 13.61 -12.42 3.51
C LYS A 90 13.55 -11.08 2.77
N ARG A 91 12.33 -10.60 2.49
CA ARG A 91 12.12 -9.30 1.84
C ARG A 91 12.62 -8.14 2.70
N ARG A 92 12.44 -8.19 4.02
CA ARG A 92 12.98 -7.16 4.94
C ARG A 92 14.49 -7.12 4.98
N LEU A 93 15.17 -8.26 5.00
CA LEU A 93 16.63 -8.30 4.97
C LEU A 93 17.18 -7.71 3.67
N LEU A 94 16.51 -7.97 2.53
CA LEU A 94 16.84 -7.37 1.25
C LEU A 94 16.65 -5.85 1.24
N ASP A 95 15.59 -5.32 1.86
CA ASP A 95 15.37 -3.87 1.99
C ASP A 95 16.55 -3.18 2.72
N PHE A 96 17.25 -3.90 3.60
CA PHE A 96 18.45 -3.44 4.31
C PHE A 96 19.78 -3.85 3.64
N GLN A 97 19.74 -4.31 2.38
CA GLN A 97 20.91 -4.78 1.61
C GLN A 97 21.68 -5.94 2.27
N LEU A 98 21.01 -6.76 3.10
CA LEU A 98 21.61 -7.95 3.71
C LEU A 98 21.14 -9.22 2.98
N GLU A 99 22.10 -10.08 2.65
CA GLU A 99 21.79 -11.40 2.12
C GLU A 99 21.48 -12.38 3.26
N SER A 100 20.34 -13.07 3.17
CA SER A 100 20.09 -14.23 4.02
C SER A 100 20.92 -15.41 3.49
N TYR A 101 22.02 -15.74 4.16
CA TYR A 101 22.77 -16.95 3.84
C TYR A 101 21.88 -18.18 4.12
N ASN A 102 21.72 -19.06 3.12
CA ASN A 102 20.95 -20.28 3.28
C ASN A 102 21.56 -21.14 4.39
N GLU A 103 20.73 -21.67 5.30
CA GLU A 103 21.15 -22.77 6.16
C GLU A 103 21.48 -23.97 5.25
N THR A 104 22.71 -24.49 5.36
CA THR A 104 23.19 -25.63 4.56
C THR A 104 22.42 -26.93 4.87
N GLU A 105 21.67 -26.99 5.98
CA GLU A 105 20.87 -28.16 6.35
C GLU A 105 19.53 -27.72 6.95
N LYS A 106 18.43 -28.30 6.46
CA LYS A 106 17.10 -28.10 7.04
C LYS A 106 17.08 -28.74 8.43
N GLN A 107 16.98 -27.97 9.50
CA GLN A 107 16.73 -28.56 10.82
C GLN A 107 15.35 -29.23 10.85
N LEU A 108 15.33 -30.55 11.09
CA LEU A 108 14.12 -31.31 11.36
C LEU A 108 13.37 -30.67 12.54
N LEU A 109 12.04 -30.60 12.48
CA LEU A 109 11.22 -30.00 13.55
C LEU A 109 11.62 -30.55 14.93
N SER A 110 12.02 -29.65 15.84
CA SER A 110 12.24 -29.96 17.25
C SER A 110 10.99 -30.56 17.89
N LYS A 111 11.17 -31.33 18.97
CA LYS A 111 10.05 -31.93 19.74
C LYS A 111 9.07 -30.86 20.22
N GLU A 112 9.55 -29.66 20.55
CA GLU A 112 8.71 -28.53 20.94
C GLU A 112 7.87 -27.97 19.80
N ASP A 113 8.42 -27.92 18.59
CA ASP A 113 7.73 -27.50 17.36
C ASP A 113 6.60 -28.46 16.97
N LYS A 114 6.74 -29.75 17.29
CA LYS A 114 5.69 -30.76 17.13
C LYS A 114 4.60 -30.60 18.19
N LYS A 115 4.99 -30.35 19.44
CA LYS A 115 4.06 -30.16 20.57
C LYS A 115 3.17 -28.90 20.40
N LYS A 116 3.71 -27.82 19.84
CA LYS A 116 2.93 -26.59 19.54
C LYS A 116 1.90 -26.76 18.42
N ARG A 117 2.01 -27.81 17.60
CA ARG A 117 1.10 -28.10 16.47
C ARG A 117 -0.03 -29.08 16.82
N LEU A 118 0.07 -29.77 17.95
CA LEU A 118 -0.95 -30.68 18.48
C LEU A 118 -1.95 -29.96 19.40
N LYS A 119 -2.27 -28.69 19.11
CA LYS A 119 -3.38 -27.96 19.73
C LYS A 119 -4.30 -27.46 18.63
#